data_AF-A0A8K1C3X2-F1
#
_entry.id   AF-A0A8K1C3X2-F1
#
_cell.length_a   1.000
_cell.length_b   1.000
_cell.length_c   1.000
_cell.angle_alpha   90.00
_cell.angle_beta   90.00
_cell.angle_gamma   90.00
#
_symmetry.space_group_name_H-M   'P 1'
#
loop_
_entity.id
_entity.type
_entity.pdbx_description
1 polymer ?
#
loop_
_entity_poly.entity_id
_entity_poly.type
_entity_poly.pdbx_seq_one_letter_code
_entity_poly.pdbx_strand_id
1 'polypeptide(L)'
;MPLLRRLHQERTRLSEEQASSTEATAEILGRLDFGDALRTSAHLNQPDTFKWLLSAGVPVRDEPGLLSELHVTAKYQLLKAFITARPSAAQGFGETMDFVVASETFETIQFFVSTKFGKWTPWAITEATMRGDLAILNILLDECVAVPPVGALKHAVSTRRLDIVKLLRPKCTSATILSGLLVAATSGNADIVEALLTEPMQGPYLPVLAAALANGHEFVAKVITGRLALHTADCYLLEAAKRNEARVVEFLMKRRFRAEEAAMVGTEQPFMREFMQRLVRDNYSKMVEDITRESAMRKCRW
;
A
#
# COMPACT_ATOMS: atom_id res chain seq x y z
N MET A 1 -12.18 -22.02 -36.45
CA MET A 1 -11.41 -23.25 -36.78
C MET A 1 -10.85 -23.29 -38.20
N PRO A 2 -11.58 -22.94 -39.28
CA PRO A 2 -11.05 -23.02 -40.66
C PRO A 2 -9.78 -22.17 -40.88
N LEU A 3 -9.75 -20.94 -40.34
CA LEU A 3 -8.59 -20.04 -40.42
C LEU A 3 -7.32 -20.63 -39.81
N LEU A 4 -7.41 -21.29 -38.65
CA LEU A 4 -6.22 -21.89 -38.01
C LEU A 4 -5.68 -23.09 -38.76
N ARG A 5 -6.55 -23.95 -39.31
CA ARG A 5 -6.08 -25.07 -40.14
C ARG A 5 -5.35 -24.55 -41.35
N ARG A 6 -5.88 -23.49 -41.97
CA ARG A 6 -5.21 -22.80 -43.07
C ARG A 6 -3.88 -22.22 -42.64
N LEU A 7 -3.82 -21.48 -41.53
CA LEU A 7 -2.57 -20.94 -40.98
C LEU A 7 -1.54 -22.02 -40.65
N HIS A 8 -1.97 -23.16 -40.11
CA HIS A 8 -1.08 -24.28 -39.82
C HIS A 8 -0.55 -24.93 -41.11
N GLN A 9 -1.41 -25.16 -42.10
CA GLN A 9 -1.01 -25.66 -43.42
C GLN A 9 -0.02 -24.71 -44.11
N GLU A 10 -0.29 -23.41 -44.09
CA GLU A 10 0.63 -22.41 -44.66
C GLU A 10 1.95 -22.33 -43.88
N ARG A 11 1.92 -22.43 -42.54
CA ARG A 11 3.14 -22.48 -41.71
C ARG A 11 3.99 -23.69 -42.07
N THR A 12 3.39 -24.87 -42.20
CA THR A 12 4.11 -26.10 -42.56
C THR A 12 4.67 -26.00 -43.97
N ARG A 13 3.90 -25.48 -44.92
CA ARG A 13 4.34 -25.24 -46.31
C ARG A 13 5.53 -24.27 -46.36
N LEU A 14 5.46 -23.14 -45.65
CA LEU A 14 6.55 -22.17 -45.58
C LEU A 14 7.80 -22.73 -44.88
N SER A 15 7.63 -23.65 -43.92
CA SER A 15 8.74 -24.35 -43.28
C SER A 15 9.41 -25.37 -44.21
N GLU A 16 8.66 -25.99 -45.12
CA GLU A 16 9.16 -26.96 -46.09
C GLU A 16 9.79 -26.29 -47.33
N GLU A 17 9.31 -25.12 -47.75
CA GLU A 17 9.77 -24.41 -48.96
C GLU A 17 11.11 -23.62 -48.81
N GLN A 18 11.85 -23.71 -47.69
CA GLN A 18 13.11 -22.96 -47.46
C GLN A 18 13.12 -21.52 -48.02
N ALA A 19 12.23 -20.66 -47.50
CA ALA A 19 12.38 -19.20 -47.42
C ALA A 19 13.08 -18.45 -48.59
N SER A 20 12.80 -18.77 -49.86
CA SER A 20 13.40 -18.06 -50.99
C SER A 20 12.55 -16.90 -51.54
N SER A 21 11.30 -16.73 -51.11
CA SER A 21 10.47 -15.64 -51.60
C SER A 21 9.73 -14.94 -50.47
N THR A 22 10.29 -13.80 -50.06
CA THR A 22 9.58 -12.76 -49.30
C THR A 22 8.26 -12.35 -49.97
N GLU A 23 8.16 -12.52 -51.29
CA GLU A 23 6.98 -12.21 -52.11
C GLU A 23 5.83 -13.21 -51.92
N ALA A 24 6.11 -14.52 -51.89
CA ALA A 24 5.09 -15.55 -51.65
C ALA A 24 4.52 -15.45 -50.23
N THR A 25 5.39 -15.15 -49.27
CA THR A 25 4.98 -14.85 -47.90
C THR A 25 4.10 -13.59 -47.91
N ALA A 26 4.53 -12.49 -48.54
CA ALA A 26 3.74 -11.26 -48.63
C ALA A 26 2.37 -11.42 -49.32
N GLU A 27 2.25 -12.27 -50.35
CA GLU A 27 0.97 -12.51 -51.05
C GLU A 27 -0.03 -13.28 -50.19
N ILE A 28 0.41 -14.36 -49.53
CA ILE A 28 -0.42 -15.14 -48.58
C ILE A 28 -0.79 -14.26 -47.40
N LEU A 29 0.19 -13.49 -46.91
CA LEU A 29 0.00 -12.56 -45.81
C LEU A 29 -1.02 -11.46 -46.20
N GLY A 30 -0.96 -10.92 -47.42
CA GLY A 30 -1.87 -9.88 -47.90
C GLY A 30 -3.35 -10.27 -47.97
N ARG A 31 -3.69 -11.57 -47.89
CA ARG A 31 -5.08 -12.06 -47.90
C ARG A 31 -5.64 -12.39 -46.51
N LEU A 32 -4.82 -12.38 -45.46
CA LEU A 32 -5.23 -12.69 -44.10
C LEU A 32 -5.46 -11.40 -43.32
N ASP A 33 -6.61 -11.30 -42.64
CA ASP A 33 -6.76 -10.31 -41.58
C ASP A 33 -5.87 -10.71 -40.40
N PHE A 34 -4.73 -10.07 -40.33
CA PHE A 34 -3.74 -10.33 -39.30
C PHE A 34 -4.15 -9.97 -37.90
N GLY A 35 -4.96 -8.91 -37.76
CA GLY A 35 -5.51 -8.53 -36.48
C GLY A 35 -6.32 -9.69 -35.93
N ASP A 36 -7.20 -10.24 -36.77
CA ASP A 36 -8.01 -11.40 -36.43
C ASP A 36 -7.18 -12.67 -36.20
N ALA A 37 -6.11 -12.89 -36.95
CA ALA A 37 -5.22 -14.04 -36.74
C ALA A 37 -4.45 -13.94 -35.40
N LEU A 38 -3.96 -12.75 -35.05
CA LEU A 38 -3.31 -12.48 -33.76
C LEU A 38 -4.31 -12.61 -32.61
N ARG A 39 -5.51 -12.03 -32.73
CA ARG A 39 -6.58 -12.19 -31.73
C ARG A 39 -7.00 -13.64 -31.59
N THR A 40 -7.19 -14.36 -32.70
CA THR A 40 -7.58 -15.78 -32.66
C THR A 40 -6.51 -16.64 -32.01
N SER A 41 -5.24 -16.45 -32.37
CA SER A 41 -4.13 -17.19 -31.73
C SER A 41 -3.95 -16.80 -30.26
N ALA A 42 -4.16 -15.53 -29.92
CA ALA A 42 -4.25 -15.07 -28.55
C ALA A 42 -5.40 -15.76 -27.82
N HIS A 43 -6.64 -15.63 -28.28
CA HIS A 43 -7.85 -16.26 -27.75
C HIS A 43 -7.67 -17.74 -27.45
N LEU A 44 -7.03 -18.47 -28.36
CA LEU A 44 -6.81 -19.91 -28.28
C LEU A 44 -5.53 -20.31 -27.54
N ASN A 45 -4.82 -19.35 -26.94
CA ASN A 45 -3.58 -19.55 -26.18
C ASN A 45 -2.49 -20.31 -26.96
N GLN A 46 -2.23 -19.92 -28.21
CA GLN A 46 -1.25 -20.58 -29.07
C GLN A 46 0.04 -19.75 -29.18
N PRO A 47 1.00 -19.89 -28.26
CA PRO A 47 2.19 -19.03 -28.19
C PRO A 47 3.10 -19.13 -29.40
N ASP A 48 3.25 -20.30 -30.01
CA ASP A 48 4.12 -20.45 -31.17
C ASP A 48 3.54 -19.80 -32.41
N THR A 49 2.22 -19.95 -32.61
CA THR A 49 1.49 -19.28 -33.70
C THR A 49 1.53 -17.78 -33.52
N PHE A 50 1.30 -17.29 -32.29
CA PHE A 50 1.35 -15.87 -31.96
C PHE A 50 2.75 -15.27 -32.18
N LYS A 51 3.80 -15.94 -31.69
CA LYS A 51 5.21 -15.53 -31.91
C LYS A 51 5.58 -15.50 -33.38
N TRP A 52 5.16 -16.51 -34.14
CA TRP A 52 5.38 -16.56 -35.59
C TRP A 52 4.70 -15.37 -36.28
N LEU A 53 3.44 -15.08 -35.96
CA LEU A 53 2.70 -13.93 -36.51
C LEU A 53 3.40 -12.60 -36.19
N LEU A 54 3.96 -12.44 -34.98
CA LEU A 54 4.74 -11.25 -34.61
C LEU A 54 6.04 -11.13 -35.41
N SER A 55 6.75 -12.25 -35.62
CA SER A 55 8.02 -12.27 -36.36
C SER A 55 7.87 -11.95 -37.85
N ALA A 56 6.67 -12.17 -38.42
CA ALA A 56 6.37 -11.92 -39.82
C ALA A 56 6.23 -10.42 -40.18
N GLY A 57 6.55 -9.51 -39.25
CA GLY A 57 6.55 -8.05 -39.52
C GLY A 57 5.16 -7.45 -39.68
N VAL A 58 4.12 -8.21 -39.34
CA VAL A 58 2.72 -7.85 -39.46
C VAL A 58 2.44 -6.56 -38.70
N PRO A 59 1.95 -5.49 -39.35
CA PRO A 59 1.55 -4.28 -38.66
C PRO A 59 0.35 -4.57 -37.77
N VAL A 60 0.60 -4.84 -36.49
CA VAL A 60 -0.41 -4.70 -35.45
C VAL A 60 -0.72 -3.22 -35.41
N ARG A 61 -1.78 -2.80 -36.10
CA ARG A 61 -2.37 -1.48 -35.85
C ARG A 61 -2.67 -1.44 -34.37
N ASP A 62 -2.50 -0.29 -33.72
CA ASP A 62 -2.79 -0.10 -32.29
C ASP A 62 -4.26 -0.41 -32.01
N GLU A 63 -4.56 -1.69 -31.89
CA GLU A 63 -5.90 -2.21 -31.68
C GLU A 63 -6.03 -2.44 -30.19
N PRO A 64 -6.68 -1.52 -29.46
CA PRO A 64 -6.87 -1.63 -28.02
C PRO A 64 -7.55 -2.95 -27.60
N GLY A 65 -8.23 -3.64 -28.53
CA GLY A 65 -8.86 -4.94 -28.32
C GLY A 65 -7.90 -6.12 -28.12
N LEU A 66 -6.75 -6.17 -28.81
CA LEU A 66 -5.84 -7.32 -28.69
C LEU A 66 -5.19 -7.37 -27.31
N LEU A 67 -4.80 -6.21 -26.78
CA LEU A 67 -4.14 -6.13 -25.49
C LEU A 67 -5.12 -6.32 -24.33
N SER A 68 -6.35 -5.80 -24.44
CA SER A 68 -7.39 -6.11 -23.46
C SER A 68 -7.75 -7.60 -23.45
N GLU A 69 -7.73 -8.27 -24.60
CA GLU A 69 -7.96 -9.71 -24.69
C GLU A 69 -6.80 -10.53 -24.10
N LEU A 70 -5.55 -10.16 -24.41
CA LEU A 70 -4.35 -10.76 -23.80
C LEU A 70 -4.34 -10.57 -22.28
N HIS A 71 -4.84 -9.43 -21.82
CA HIS A 71 -4.99 -9.07 -20.42
C HIS A 71 -6.08 -9.88 -19.71
N VAL A 72 -7.32 -9.89 -20.23
CA VAL A 72 -8.46 -10.62 -19.65
C VAL A 72 -8.17 -12.12 -19.55
N THR A 73 -7.41 -12.67 -20.49
CA THR A 73 -7.14 -14.10 -20.55
C THR A 73 -5.88 -14.53 -19.81
N ALA A 74 -5.20 -13.62 -19.10
CA ALA A 74 -3.97 -13.90 -18.34
C ALA A 74 -2.88 -14.58 -19.20
N LYS A 75 -2.77 -14.18 -20.47
CA LYS A 75 -1.86 -14.83 -21.44
C LYS A 75 -0.50 -14.15 -21.48
N TYR A 76 0.19 -14.14 -20.36
CA TYR A 76 1.42 -13.35 -20.17
C TYR A 76 2.60 -13.77 -21.03
N GLN A 77 2.69 -15.06 -21.41
CA GLN A 77 3.71 -15.49 -22.39
C GLN A 77 3.50 -14.84 -23.75
N LEU A 78 2.25 -14.60 -24.14
CA LEU A 78 1.91 -13.89 -25.37
C LEU A 78 2.18 -12.39 -25.21
N LEU A 79 1.81 -11.82 -24.07
CA LEU A 79 2.11 -10.41 -23.76
C LEU A 79 3.63 -10.15 -23.77
N LYS A 80 4.43 -11.03 -23.14
CA LYS A 80 5.89 -10.99 -23.16
C LYS A 80 6.44 -11.05 -24.60
N ALA A 81 5.92 -11.98 -25.42
CA ALA A 81 6.30 -12.07 -26.83
C ALA A 81 5.94 -10.79 -27.61
N PHE A 82 4.74 -10.25 -27.37
CA PHE A 82 4.25 -9.03 -27.99
C PHE A 82 5.16 -7.83 -27.68
N ILE A 83 5.51 -7.65 -26.42
CA ILE A 83 6.35 -6.53 -25.95
C ILE A 83 7.77 -6.66 -26.47
N THR A 84 8.32 -7.87 -26.46
CA THR A 84 9.65 -8.15 -27.01
C THR A 84 9.71 -7.79 -28.49
N ALA A 85 8.65 -8.10 -29.24
CA ALA A 85 8.56 -7.75 -30.65
C ALA A 85 8.30 -6.25 -30.88
N ARG A 86 7.65 -5.56 -29.94
CA ARG A 86 7.17 -4.17 -30.12
C ARG A 86 7.29 -3.32 -28.84
N PRO A 87 8.49 -2.85 -28.48
CA PRO A 87 8.69 -2.04 -27.29
C PRO A 87 7.94 -0.69 -27.32
N SER A 88 7.71 -0.11 -28.50
CA SER A 88 7.03 1.19 -28.64
C SER A 88 5.54 1.13 -28.31
N ALA A 89 4.92 -0.05 -28.43
CA ALA A 89 3.51 -0.27 -28.08
C ALA A 89 3.27 -0.32 -26.56
N ALA A 90 4.27 0.06 -25.75
CA ALA A 90 4.22 0.00 -24.29
C ALA A 90 3.58 1.22 -23.61
N GLN A 91 3.39 2.31 -24.32
CA GLN A 91 2.88 3.56 -23.74
C GLN A 91 1.34 3.52 -23.68
N GLY A 92 0.77 3.27 -22.50
CA GLY A 92 -0.68 3.33 -22.28
C GLY A 92 -1.28 2.33 -21.29
N PHE A 93 -0.50 1.39 -20.76
CA PHE A 93 -1.03 0.16 -20.15
C PHE A 93 -0.95 0.12 -18.63
N GLY A 94 -1.33 1.21 -17.95
CA GLY A 94 -1.19 1.29 -16.50
C GLY A 94 -1.99 0.21 -15.75
N GLU A 95 -3.26 0.03 -16.11
CA GLU A 95 -4.14 -0.98 -15.51
C GLU A 95 -3.64 -2.41 -15.77
N THR A 96 -3.00 -2.67 -16.92
CA THR A 96 -2.46 -3.99 -17.23
C THR A 96 -1.42 -4.45 -16.20
N MET A 97 -0.63 -3.53 -15.68
CA MET A 97 0.44 -3.84 -14.73
C MET A 97 -0.09 -4.27 -13.36
N ASP A 98 -1.23 -3.75 -12.95
CA ASP A 98 -1.86 -4.11 -11.68
C ASP A 98 -2.29 -5.58 -11.66
N PHE A 99 -2.85 -6.08 -12.77
CA PHE A 99 -3.25 -7.49 -12.89
C PHE A 99 -2.06 -8.44 -13.03
N VAL A 100 -0.97 -7.99 -13.68
CA VAL A 100 0.29 -8.74 -13.67
C VAL A 100 0.69 -9.00 -12.22
N VAL A 101 0.68 -7.98 -11.36
CA VAL A 101 0.99 -8.16 -9.92
C VAL A 101 -0.02 -9.05 -9.20
N ALA A 102 -1.29 -9.06 -9.59
CA ALA A 102 -2.30 -9.92 -8.95
C ALA A 102 -2.09 -11.42 -9.26
N SER A 103 -1.65 -11.74 -10.47
CA SER A 103 -1.73 -13.12 -10.99
C SER A 103 -0.39 -13.77 -11.29
N GLU A 104 0.71 -13.01 -11.36
CA GLU A 104 1.95 -13.52 -11.95
C GLU A 104 3.06 -13.86 -10.97
N THR A 105 4.06 -14.53 -11.54
CA THR A 105 5.35 -14.85 -10.95
C THR A 105 6.27 -13.64 -10.90
N PHE A 106 7.25 -13.72 -10.00
CA PHE A 106 8.29 -12.70 -9.84
C PHE A 106 9.07 -12.44 -11.14
N GLU A 107 9.38 -13.48 -11.91
CA GLU A 107 10.13 -13.40 -13.16
C GLU A 107 9.38 -12.61 -14.23
N THR A 108 8.05 -12.77 -14.29
CA THR A 108 7.20 -11.99 -15.19
C THR A 108 7.30 -10.51 -14.83
N ILE A 109 7.10 -10.16 -13.55
CA ILE A 109 7.16 -8.77 -13.08
C ILE A 109 8.54 -8.15 -13.31
N GLN A 110 9.60 -8.89 -13.01
CA GLN A 110 10.98 -8.44 -13.24
C GLN A 110 11.24 -8.12 -14.72
N PHE A 111 10.69 -8.93 -15.65
CA PHE A 111 10.76 -8.64 -17.08
C PHE A 111 10.07 -7.31 -17.44
N PHE A 112 8.84 -7.08 -16.96
CA PHE A 112 8.12 -5.84 -17.24
C PHE A 112 8.81 -4.59 -16.67
N VAL A 113 9.38 -4.72 -15.48
CA VAL A 113 10.17 -3.64 -14.87
C VAL A 113 11.43 -3.35 -15.70
N SER A 114 12.18 -4.39 -16.08
CA SER A 114 13.42 -4.21 -16.86
C SER A 114 13.18 -3.55 -18.23
N THR A 115 12.00 -3.74 -18.80
CA THR A 115 11.59 -3.16 -20.08
C THR A 115 10.95 -1.79 -19.94
N LYS A 116 10.81 -1.28 -18.71
CA LYS A 116 10.09 -0.03 -18.38
C LYS A 116 8.70 0.02 -19.01
N PHE A 117 8.03 -1.13 -19.04
CA PHE A 117 6.76 -1.28 -19.73
C PHE A 117 5.61 -0.76 -18.86
N GLY A 118 4.82 0.16 -19.42
CA GLY A 118 3.66 0.73 -18.74
C GLY A 118 4.00 1.65 -17.57
N LYS A 119 2.96 2.14 -16.89
CA LYS A 119 3.07 2.88 -15.63
C LYS A 119 2.47 2.02 -14.53
N TRP A 120 3.25 1.68 -13.53
CA TRP A 120 2.73 1.03 -12.33
C TRP A 120 1.79 1.97 -11.59
N THR A 121 0.57 1.50 -11.28
CA THR A 121 -0.35 2.30 -10.48
C THR A 121 -0.13 2.02 -8.99
N PRO A 122 -0.66 2.87 -8.09
CA PRO A 122 -0.68 2.56 -6.66
C PRO A 122 -1.36 1.21 -6.34
N TRP A 123 -2.27 0.72 -7.19
CA TRP A 123 -2.96 -0.54 -6.97
C TRP A 123 -2.00 -1.75 -7.00
N ALA A 124 -1.05 -1.79 -7.93
CA ALA A 124 0.03 -2.79 -7.94
C ALA A 124 0.74 -2.92 -6.59
N ILE A 125 1.04 -1.80 -5.91
CA ILE A 125 1.65 -1.80 -4.57
C ILE A 125 0.70 -2.43 -3.54
N THR A 126 -0.59 -2.13 -3.63
CA THR A 126 -1.62 -2.72 -2.74
C THR A 126 -1.70 -4.22 -2.94
N GLU A 127 -1.73 -4.68 -4.19
CA GLU A 127 -1.83 -6.08 -4.54
C GLU A 127 -0.59 -6.87 -4.09
N ALA A 128 0.62 -6.36 -4.35
CA ALA A 128 1.86 -6.95 -3.85
C ALA A 128 1.88 -7.03 -2.31
N THR A 129 1.36 -5.99 -1.65
CA THR A 129 1.22 -5.95 -0.19
C THR A 129 0.24 -7.02 0.32
N MET A 130 -0.91 -7.18 -0.33
CA MET A 130 -1.92 -8.19 0.01
C MET A 130 -1.39 -9.61 -0.16
N ARG A 131 -0.68 -9.87 -1.27
CA ARG A 131 0.01 -11.14 -1.52
C ARG A 131 1.14 -11.39 -0.54
N GLY A 132 1.78 -10.32 -0.08
CA GLY A 132 2.90 -10.43 0.82
C GLY A 132 4.26 -10.61 0.21
N ASP A 133 4.36 -10.33 -1.07
CA ASP A 133 5.57 -10.61 -1.81
C ASP A 133 6.53 -9.42 -1.66
N LEU A 134 7.44 -9.56 -0.69
CA LEU A 134 8.45 -8.52 -0.41
C LEU A 134 9.35 -8.26 -1.63
N ALA A 135 9.62 -9.28 -2.44
CA ALA A 135 10.52 -9.14 -3.58
C ALA A 135 9.85 -8.28 -4.66
N ILE A 136 8.60 -8.59 -5.01
CA ILE A 136 7.80 -7.76 -5.92
C ILE A 136 7.64 -6.35 -5.35
N LEU A 137 7.29 -6.23 -4.06
CA LEU A 137 7.03 -4.94 -3.43
C LEU A 137 8.25 -4.01 -3.45
N ASN A 138 9.47 -4.54 -3.20
CA ASN A 138 10.71 -3.77 -3.32
C ASN A 138 10.89 -3.21 -4.72
N ILE A 139 10.75 -4.06 -5.75
CA ILE A 139 10.88 -3.64 -7.14
C ILE A 139 9.87 -2.54 -7.48
N LEU A 140 8.61 -2.72 -7.05
CA LEU A 140 7.57 -1.73 -7.30
C LEU A 140 7.85 -0.40 -6.58
N LEU A 141 8.38 -0.39 -5.36
CA LEU A 141 8.66 0.84 -4.62
C LEU A 141 9.87 1.62 -5.16
N ASP A 142 10.77 0.94 -5.87
CA ASP A 142 11.91 1.55 -6.54
C ASP A 142 11.51 2.19 -7.87
N GLU A 143 10.58 1.56 -8.60
CA GLU A 143 10.12 2.02 -9.92
C GLU A 143 8.89 2.96 -9.86
N CYS A 144 8.01 2.78 -8.87
CA CYS A 144 6.86 3.65 -8.68
C CYS A 144 7.30 4.97 -8.06
N VAL A 145 7.12 6.06 -8.81
CA VAL A 145 7.25 7.42 -8.26
C VAL A 145 6.10 7.77 -7.29
N ALA A 146 5.01 6.99 -7.32
CA ALA A 146 3.81 7.27 -6.53
C ALA A 146 3.98 6.92 -5.04
N VAL A 147 3.38 7.76 -4.19
CA VAL A 147 3.20 7.47 -2.76
C VAL A 147 2.41 6.17 -2.61
N PRO A 148 2.82 5.23 -1.73
CA PRO A 148 2.05 4.03 -1.46
C PRO A 148 0.62 4.40 -1.02
N PRO A 149 -0.40 3.73 -1.59
CA PRO A 149 -1.77 4.06 -1.26
C PRO A 149 -2.06 3.72 0.21
N VAL A 150 -3.00 4.47 0.79
CA VAL A 150 -3.42 4.27 2.19
C VAL A 150 -3.90 2.83 2.44
N GLY A 151 -4.51 2.21 1.42
CA GLY A 151 -4.96 0.81 1.47
C GLY A 151 -3.83 -0.19 1.71
N ALA A 152 -2.67 -0.03 1.06
CA ALA A 152 -1.54 -0.93 1.21
C ALA A 152 -1.03 -0.94 2.66
N LEU A 153 -0.75 0.24 3.24
CA LEU A 153 -0.26 0.32 4.62
C LEU A 153 -1.30 -0.20 5.63
N LYS A 154 -2.58 0.17 5.45
CA LYS A 154 -3.66 -0.34 6.30
C LYS A 154 -3.75 -1.86 6.28
N HIS A 155 -3.67 -2.47 5.09
CA HIS A 155 -3.73 -3.92 4.93
C HIS A 155 -2.53 -4.61 5.61
N ALA A 156 -1.31 -4.08 5.41
CA ALA A 156 -0.12 -4.59 6.09
C ALA A 156 -0.24 -4.53 7.62
N VAL A 157 -0.78 -3.43 8.15
CA VAL A 157 -1.03 -3.27 9.59
C VAL A 157 -2.09 -4.26 10.08
N SER A 158 -3.23 -4.38 9.40
CA SER A 158 -4.32 -5.27 9.84
C SER A 158 -3.93 -6.75 9.80
N THR A 159 -3.03 -7.13 8.89
CA THR A 159 -2.49 -8.49 8.76
C THR A 159 -1.23 -8.73 9.60
N ARG A 160 -0.83 -7.76 10.44
CA ARG A 160 0.33 -7.81 11.34
C ARG A 160 1.68 -8.04 10.65
N ARG A 161 1.85 -7.52 9.44
CA ARG A 161 3.05 -7.71 8.61
C ARG A 161 4.07 -6.61 8.81
N LEU A 162 4.84 -6.74 9.90
CA LEU A 162 5.82 -5.74 10.34
C LEU A 162 6.92 -5.46 9.30
N ASP A 163 7.34 -6.49 8.57
CA ASP A 163 8.27 -6.44 7.45
C ASP A 163 7.80 -5.48 6.35
N ILE A 164 6.55 -5.64 5.91
CA ILE A 164 5.94 -4.78 4.89
C ILE A 164 5.72 -3.37 5.42
N VAL A 165 5.28 -3.23 6.68
CA VAL A 165 5.11 -1.91 7.29
C VAL A 165 6.43 -1.13 7.27
N LYS A 166 7.54 -1.75 7.70
CA LYS A 166 8.86 -1.13 7.68
C LYS A 166 9.29 -0.72 6.26
N LEU A 167 8.93 -1.53 5.27
CA LEU A 167 9.24 -1.24 3.87
C LEU A 167 8.44 -0.08 3.28
N LEU A 168 7.12 -0.03 3.55
CA LEU A 168 6.24 1.02 3.02
C LEU A 168 6.44 2.37 3.69
N ARG A 169 6.72 2.36 5.00
CA ARG A 169 6.66 3.53 5.87
C ARG A 169 7.53 4.72 5.43
N PRO A 170 8.78 4.56 4.94
CA PRO A 170 9.60 5.67 4.44
C PRO A 170 9.01 6.42 3.24
N LYS A 171 8.11 5.78 2.49
CA LYS A 171 7.47 6.35 1.29
C LYS A 171 6.07 6.91 1.58
N CYS A 172 5.54 6.69 2.78
CA CYS A 172 4.18 7.11 3.15
C CYS A 172 4.11 8.59 3.57
N THR A 173 2.95 9.21 3.31
CA THR A 173 2.64 10.53 3.86
C THR A 173 2.25 10.45 5.34
N SER A 174 2.29 11.57 6.06
CA SER A 174 1.83 11.66 7.45
C SER A 174 0.36 11.23 7.60
N ALA A 175 -0.50 11.52 6.63
CA ALA A 175 -1.90 11.10 6.62
C ALA A 175 -2.03 9.58 6.50
N THR A 176 -1.25 8.96 5.60
CA THR A 176 -1.20 7.50 5.45
C THR A 176 -0.70 6.83 6.74
N ILE A 177 0.36 7.36 7.35
CA ILE A 177 0.93 6.87 8.61
C ILE A 177 -0.10 6.97 9.75
N LEU A 178 -0.79 8.11 9.88
CA LEU A 178 -1.83 8.30 10.90
C LEU A 178 -2.97 7.28 10.75
N SER A 179 -3.37 7.00 9.51
CA SER A 179 -4.38 5.97 9.21
C SER A 179 -3.90 4.57 9.63
N GLY A 180 -2.65 4.22 9.33
CA GLY A 180 -2.03 2.96 9.76
C GLY A 180 -1.91 2.86 11.28
N LEU A 181 -1.51 3.94 11.95
CA LEU A 181 -1.42 4.01 13.42
C LEU A 181 -2.77 3.79 14.08
N LEU A 182 -3.85 4.38 13.56
CA LEU A 182 -5.19 4.19 14.09
C LEU A 182 -5.58 2.70 14.04
N VAL A 183 -5.35 2.03 12.90
CA VAL A 183 -5.60 0.58 12.76
C VAL A 183 -4.74 -0.23 13.74
N ALA A 184 -3.44 0.06 13.82
CA ALA A 184 -2.53 -0.64 14.72
C ALA A 184 -2.93 -0.47 16.20
N ALA A 185 -3.36 0.74 16.58
CA ALA A 185 -3.83 1.06 17.91
C ALA A 185 -5.15 0.37 18.26
N THR A 186 -6.10 0.31 17.34
CA THR A 186 -7.35 -0.44 17.53
C THR A 186 -7.13 -1.94 17.66
N SER A 187 -6.08 -2.48 17.03
CA SER A 187 -5.76 -3.91 17.06
C SER A 187 -4.75 -4.33 18.14
N GLY A 188 -4.21 -3.38 18.90
CA GLY A 188 -3.23 -3.68 19.96
C GLY A 188 -1.83 -4.06 19.45
N ASN A 189 -1.45 -3.68 18.23
CA ASN A 189 -0.19 -4.05 17.58
C ASN A 189 0.95 -3.09 17.96
N ALA A 190 1.50 -3.24 19.16
CA ALA A 190 2.50 -2.32 19.71
C ALA A 190 3.82 -2.25 18.91
N ASP A 191 4.27 -3.37 18.37
CA ASP A 191 5.44 -3.50 17.49
C ASP A 191 5.28 -2.69 16.19
N ILE A 192 4.10 -2.76 15.58
CA ILE A 192 3.75 -1.98 14.39
C ILE A 192 3.63 -0.49 14.73
N VAL A 193 3.04 -0.16 15.88
CA VAL A 193 3.00 1.22 16.36
C VAL A 193 4.42 1.77 16.53
N GLU A 194 5.34 1.03 17.15
CA GLU A 194 6.75 1.46 17.24
C GLU A 194 7.39 1.66 15.88
N ALA A 195 7.18 0.75 14.92
CA ALA A 195 7.74 0.86 13.58
C ALA A 195 7.19 2.07 12.80
N LEU A 196 5.93 2.43 13.02
CA LEU A 196 5.33 3.62 12.40
C LEU A 196 5.86 4.92 13.05
N LEU A 197 6.18 4.89 14.35
CA LEU A 197 6.63 6.02 15.17
C LEU A 197 8.15 6.18 15.27
N THR A 198 8.87 6.36 14.16
CA THR A 198 10.33 6.58 14.27
C THR A 198 10.72 8.00 14.64
N GLU A 199 9.84 8.98 14.53
CA GLU A 199 10.14 10.38 14.86
C GLU A 199 9.31 10.87 16.04
N PRO A 200 9.83 11.81 16.85
CA PRO A 200 9.05 12.48 17.87
C PRO A 200 7.77 13.05 17.28
N MET A 201 6.66 12.74 17.92
CA MET A 201 5.34 13.03 17.39
C MET A 201 5.00 14.53 17.47
N GLN A 202 4.88 15.19 16.31
CA GLN A 202 4.26 16.50 16.18
C GLN A 202 3.00 16.37 15.30
N GLY A 203 1.86 15.97 15.86
CA GLY A 203 0.66 15.72 15.05
C GLY A 203 -0.55 15.32 15.89
N PRO A 204 -1.73 15.11 15.29
CA PRO A 204 -2.98 14.82 16.00
C PRO A 204 -3.10 13.32 16.34
N TYR A 205 -2.34 12.84 17.33
CA TYR A 205 -2.35 11.44 17.75
C TYR A 205 -3.36 11.12 18.86
N LEU A 206 -4.15 12.11 19.26
CA LEU A 206 -5.20 11.93 20.28
C LEU A 206 -6.19 10.83 19.86
N PRO A 207 -6.68 10.79 18.60
CA PRO A 207 -7.57 9.73 18.17
C PRO A 207 -6.91 8.34 18.24
N VAL A 208 -5.59 8.26 18.00
CA VAL A 208 -4.83 7.00 18.08
C VAL A 208 -4.73 6.53 19.55
N LEU A 209 -4.41 7.45 20.46
CA LEU A 209 -4.36 7.17 21.90
C LEU A 209 -5.73 6.79 22.46
N ALA A 210 -6.77 7.54 22.10
CA ALA A 210 -8.15 7.27 22.48
C ALA A 210 -8.60 5.90 21.97
N ALA A 211 -8.30 5.56 20.71
CA ALA A 211 -8.61 4.26 20.13
C ALA A 211 -7.91 3.11 20.86
N ALA A 212 -6.62 3.25 21.21
CA ALA A 212 -5.91 2.24 21.99
C ALA A 212 -6.57 2.01 23.37
N LEU A 213 -6.90 3.09 24.09
CA LEU A 213 -7.49 3.00 25.43
C LEU A 213 -8.96 2.55 25.44
N ALA A 214 -9.72 2.90 24.41
CA ALA A 214 -11.09 2.43 24.22
C ALA A 214 -11.13 0.90 24.06
N ASN A 215 -10.15 0.34 23.34
CA ASN A 215 -10.01 -1.11 23.12
C ASN A 215 -9.18 -1.82 24.22
N GLY A 216 -8.80 -1.13 25.31
CA GLY A 216 -8.07 -1.73 26.43
C GLY A 216 -6.59 -2.03 26.15
N HIS A 217 -6.02 -1.49 25.07
CA HIS A 217 -4.62 -1.69 24.69
C HIS A 217 -3.68 -0.72 25.40
N GLU A 218 -3.59 -0.81 26.73
CA GLU A 218 -2.76 0.08 27.56
C GLU A 218 -1.27 0.06 27.16
N PHE A 219 -0.75 -1.08 26.73
CA PHE A 219 0.66 -1.18 26.31
C PHE A 219 0.93 -0.33 25.07
N VAL A 220 0.01 -0.32 24.09
CA VAL A 220 0.09 0.57 22.92
C VAL A 220 0.01 2.04 23.34
N ALA A 221 -0.90 2.37 24.27
CA ALA A 221 -1.00 3.73 24.80
C ALA A 221 0.32 4.18 25.48
N LYS A 222 1.02 3.28 26.18
CA LYS A 222 2.35 3.55 26.78
C LYS A 222 3.41 3.80 25.72
N VAL A 223 3.42 3.03 24.63
CA VAL A 223 4.33 3.22 23.48
C VAL A 223 4.10 4.59 22.84
N ILE A 224 2.84 4.93 22.52
CA ILE A 224 2.47 6.22 21.91
C ILE A 224 2.92 7.37 22.80
N THR A 225 2.51 7.36 24.07
CA THR A 225 2.86 8.42 25.02
C THR A 225 4.35 8.44 25.40
N GLY A 226 5.08 7.34 25.14
CA GLY A 226 6.54 7.24 25.24
C GLY A 226 7.27 8.10 24.22
N ARG A 227 6.64 8.39 23.09
CA ARG A 227 7.18 9.18 21.98
C ARG A 227 6.64 10.60 21.92
N LEU A 228 5.70 10.95 22.81
CA LEU A 228 5.22 12.32 22.98
C LEU A 228 6.24 13.14 23.77
N ALA A 229 6.54 14.35 23.31
CA ALA A 229 7.27 15.28 24.16
C ALA A 229 6.39 15.73 25.33
N LEU A 230 7.01 16.10 26.46
CA LEU A 230 6.28 16.48 27.67
C LEU A 230 5.29 17.63 27.42
N HIS A 231 5.71 18.66 26.66
CA HIS A 231 4.85 19.80 26.33
C HIS A 231 3.63 19.40 25.48
N THR A 232 3.76 18.37 24.64
CA THR A 232 2.63 17.89 23.82
C THR A 232 1.61 17.17 24.69
N ALA A 233 2.04 16.47 25.76
CA ALA A 233 1.15 15.74 26.66
C ALA A 233 0.12 16.66 27.34
N ASP A 234 0.49 17.89 27.70
CA ASP A 234 -0.44 18.85 28.29
C ASP A 234 -1.51 19.31 27.29
N CYS A 235 -1.13 19.53 26.02
CA CYS A 235 -2.09 19.83 24.96
C CYS A 235 -3.07 18.66 24.75
N TYR A 236 -2.58 17.42 24.79
CA TYR A 236 -3.42 16.21 24.68
C TYR A 236 -4.37 16.05 25.86
N LEU A 237 -3.90 16.32 27.07
CA LEU A 237 -4.70 16.26 28.28
C LEU A 237 -5.87 17.26 28.22
N LEU A 238 -5.58 18.51 27.82
CA LEU A 238 -6.60 19.55 27.65
C LEU A 238 -7.62 19.17 26.56
N GLU A 239 -7.15 18.66 25.42
CA GLU A 239 -8.03 18.26 24.33
C GLU A 239 -8.89 17.02 24.69
N ALA A 240 -8.31 16.02 25.36
CA ALA A 240 -9.04 14.86 25.88
C ALA A 240 -10.13 15.28 26.88
N ALA A 241 -9.81 16.22 27.77
CA ALA A 241 -10.75 16.81 28.71
C ALA A 241 -11.93 17.50 27.99
N LYS A 242 -11.64 18.33 26.98
CA LYS A 242 -12.66 19.00 26.16
C LYS A 242 -13.60 18.01 25.45
N ARG A 243 -13.09 16.84 25.07
CA ARG A 243 -13.84 15.75 24.42
C ARG A 243 -14.52 14.79 25.40
N ASN A 244 -14.35 15.01 26.71
CA ASN A 244 -14.83 14.10 27.76
C ASN A 244 -14.29 12.67 27.63
N GLU A 245 -13.05 12.51 27.16
CA GLU A 245 -12.37 11.22 27.01
C GLU A 245 -11.72 10.80 28.35
N ALA A 246 -12.55 10.49 29.34
CA ALA A 246 -12.11 10.25 30.72
C ALA A 246 -10.94 9.25 30.86
N ARG A 247 -10.95 8.16 30.07
CA ARG A 247 -9.85 7.18 30.05
C ARG A 247 -8.52 7.75 29.59
N VAL A 248 -8.55 8.64 28.60
CA VAL A 248 -7.33 9.29 28.08
C VAL A 248 -6.79 10.27 29.11
N VAL A 249 -7.68 11.06 29.73
CA VAL A 249 -7.33 12.00 30.82
C VAL A 249 -6.69 11.24 32.00
N GLU A 250 -7.34 10.18 32.48
CA GLU A 250 -6.83 9.35 33.58
C GLU A 250 -5.46 8.77 33.24
N PHE A 251 -5.31 8.20 32.03
CA PHE A 251 -4.05 7.61 31.59
C PHE A 251 -2.91 8.63 31.51
N LEU A 252 -3.15 9.79 30.89
CA LEU A 252 -2.15 10.86 30.75
C LEU A 252 -1.75 11.44 32.11
N MET A 253 -2.73 11.65 33.00
CA MET A 253 -2.48 12.11 34.35
C MET A 253 -1.62 11.13 35.12
N LYS A 254 -2.02 9.85 35.18
CA LYS A 254 -1.27 8.79 35.87
C LYS A 254 0.18 8.71 35.38
N ARG A 255 0.41 8.92 34.08
CA ARG A 255 1.76 8.96 33.50
C ARG A 255 2.53 10.21 33.94
N ARG A 256 1.90 11.39 33.91
CA ARG A 256 2.50 12.66 34.36
C ARG A 256 2.92 12.59 35.83
N PHE A 257 2.03 12.11 36.71
CA PHE A 257 2.33 11.90 38.13
C PHE A 257 3.57 11.03 38.35
N ARG A 258 3.70 9.92 37.61
CA ARG A 258 4.88 9.04 37.73
C ARG A 258 6.17 9.71 37.27
N ALA A 259 6.11 10.55 36.24
CA ALA A 259 7.27 11.29 35.76
C ALA A 259 7.72 12.36 36.78
N GLU A 260 6.76 13.09 37.36
CA GLU A 260 7.02 14.08 38.40
C GLU A 260 7.52 13.41 39.69
N GLU A 261 6.91 12.29 40.11
CA GLU A 261 7.37 11.51 41.27
C GLU A 261 8.80 10.99 41.07
N ALA A 262 9.12 10.46 39.89
CA ALA A 262 10.48 10.02 39.56
C ALA A 262 11.49 11.17 39.59
N ALA A 263 11.12 12.36 39.11
CA ALA A 263 11.96 13.56 39.22
C ALA A 263 12.17 13.98 40.69
N MET A 264 11.14 13.81 41.53
CA MET A 264 11.20 14.13 42.96
C MET A 264 12.00 13.14 43.80
N VAL A 265 12.10 11.87 43.42
CA VAL A 265 12.96 10.89 44.14
C VAL A 265 14.44 11.29 44.07
N GLY A 266 14.84 12.04 43.03
CA GLY A 266 16.18 12.62 42.94
C GLY A 266 16.40 13.86 43.81
N THR A 267 15.35 14.46 44.38
CA THR A 267 15.46 15.61 45.29
C THR A 267 15.33 15.14 46.74
N GLU A 268 16.41 15.19 47.51
CA GLU A 268 16.49 14.64 48.88
C GLU A 268 15.59 15.35 49.92
N GLN A 269 14.67 16.24 49.53
CA GLN A 269 13.84 17.01 50.47
C GLN A 269 12.42 16.44 50.61
N PRO A 270 12.08 15.78 51.74
CA PRO A 270 10.77 15.19 51.98
C PRO A 270 9.62 16.21 51.92
N PHE A 271 9.89 17.46 52.32
CA PHE A 271 8.92 18.55 52.32
C PHE A 271 8.43 18.90 50.90
N MET A 272 9.34 18.94 49.92
CA MET A 272 8.98 19.29 48.55
C MET A 272 8.12 18.21 47.89
N ARG A 273 8.34 16.95 48.28
CA ARG A 273 7.53 15.81 47.84
C ARG A 273 6.08 15.92 48.31
N GLU A 274 5.86 16.21 49.59
CA GLU A 274 4.52 16.34 50.16
C GLU A 274 3.78 17.58 49.64
N PHE A 275 4.50 18.70 49.51
CA PHE A 275 3.95 19.93 48.93
C PHE A 275 3.48 19.72 47.49
N MET A 276 4.30 19.09 46.65
CA MET A 276 3.95 18.82 45.25
C MET A 276 2.81 17.79 45.14
N GLN A 277 2.79 16.73 45.95
CA GLN A 277 1.67 15.78 45.98
C GLN A 277 0.33 16.46 46.30
N ARG A 278 0.35 17.43 47.22
CA ARG A 278 -0.83 18.22 47.59
C ARG A 278 -1.25 19.17 46.48
N LEU A 279 -0.28 19.87 45.88
CA LEU A 279 -0.51 20.82 44.79
C LEU A 279 -1.13 20.12 43.57
N VAL A 280 -0.67 18.91 43.23
CA VAL A 280 -1.23 18.16 42.11
C VAL A 280 -2.58 17.53 42.47
N ARG A 281 -2.79 17.05 43.70
CA ARG A 281 -4.10 16.55 44.16
C ARG A 281 -5.18 17.65 44.10
N ASP A 282 -4.85 18.83 44.60
CA ASP A 282 -5.78 19.96 44.70
C ASP A 282 -6.04 20.56 43.31
N ASN A 283 -5.01 20.67 42.46
CA ASN A 283 -5.18 21.09 41.06
C ASN A 283 -5.97 20.06 40.25
N TYR A 284 -5.82 18.75 40.51
CA TYR A 284 -6.58 17.70 39.84
C TYR A 284 -8.07 17.77 40.19
N SER A 285 -8.42 17.88 41.48
CA SER A 285 -9.83 17.99 41.91
C SER A 285 -10.49 19.20 41.26
N LYS A 286 -9.82 20.35 41.32
CA LYS A 286 -10.34 21.60 40.77
C LYS A 286 -10.49 21.54 39.24
N MET A 287 -9.49 21.03 38.52
CA MET A 287 -9.55 20.91 37.06
C MET A 287 -10.69 19.97 36.62
N VAL A 288 -10.85 18.83 37.29
CA VAL A 288 -11.93 17.88 37.00
C VAL A 288 -13.30 18.48 37.32
N GLU A 289 -13.44 19.17 38.47
CA GLU A 289 -14.68 19.89 38.82
C GLU A 289 -15.04 20.94 37.77
N ASP A 290 -14.08 21.74 37.31
CA ASP A 290 -14.29 22.78 36.30
C ASP A 290 -14.71 22.18 34.95
N ILE A 291 -14.03 21.12 34.48
CA ILE A 291 -14.38 20.40 33.24
C ILE A 291 -15.78 19.78 33.34
N THR A 292 -16.10 19.17 34.49
CA THR A 292 -17.40 18.52 34.72
C THR A 292 -18.52 19.54 34.76
N ARG A 293 -18.29 20.69 35.41
CA ARG A 293 -19.23 21.81 35.50
C ARG A 293 -19.48 22.43 34.12
N GLU A 294 -18.44 22.65 33.33
CA GLU A 294 -18.57 23.19 31.98
C GLU A 294 -19.30 22.21 31.04
N SER A 295 -19.00 20.91 31.15
CA SER A 295 -19.68 19.85 30.39
C SER A 295 -21.17 19.73 30.76
N ALA A 296 -21.52 19.85 32.05
CA ALA A 296 -22.90 19.87 32.52
C ALA A 296 -23.65 21.10 31.98
N MET A 297 -23.03 22.28 31.99
CA MET A 297 -23.64 23.50 31.45
C MET A 297 -23.92 23.42 29.94
N ARG A 298 -23.07 22.74 29.16
CA ARG A 298 -23.30 22.55 27.72
C ARG A 298 -24.46 21.61 27.41
N LYS A 299 -24.71 20.59 28.24
CA LYS A 299 -25.85 19.67 28.08
C LYS A 299 -27.21 20.29 28.37
N CYS A 300 -27.27 21.36 29.18
CA CYS A 300 -28.53 22.06 29.50
C CYS A 300 -28.91 23.17 28.50
N ARG A 301 -28.10 23.41 27.45
CA ARG A 301 -28.33 24.48 26.44
C ARG A 301 -28.97 24.01 25.13
N TRP A 302 -29.38 22.75 25.06
CA TRP A 302 -30.12 22.14 23.95
C TRP A 302 -31.35 21.45 24.50
#